data_AF-A0A931N307-F1
#
_entry.id   AF-A0A931N307-F1
#
_cell.length_a   1.000
_cell.length_b   1.000
_cell.length_c   1.000
_cell.angle_alpha   90.00
_cell.angle_beta   90.00
_cell.angle_gamma   90.00
#
_symmetry.space_group_name_H-M   'P 1'
#
loop_
_entity.id
_entity.type
_entity.pdbx_description
1 polymer ?
#
loop_
_entity_poly.entity_id
_entity_poly.type
_entity_poly.pdbx_seq_one_letter_code
_entity_poly.pdbx_strand_id
1 'polypeptide(L)'
;MTDAPIDDTGPTWPGARGDRGRRNWRTVPDRYIHASNRLREDTRLSHNAKGIWFAIATGTDDTPVTINNLADHSADGRHAVSSGVNELLRYGYLTRSTTRTRNTRGHLGTYEYSIIETP
;
A
#
# COMPACT_ATOMS: atom_id res chain seq x y z
N MET A 1 -24.54 6.47 32.80
CA MET A 1 -23.37 6.98 32.08
C MET A 1 -23.63 6.73 30.62
N THR A 2 -24.08 7.76 29.91
CA THR A 2 -24.56 7.71 28.53
C THR A 2 -23.41 8.06 27.61
N ASP A 3 -23.19 7.22 26.60
CA ASP A 3 -22.19 7.37 25.56
C ASP A 3 -22.41 8.69 24.80
N ALA A 4 -21.36 9.52 24.70
CA ALA A 4 -21.44 10.79 23.97
C ALA A 4 -21.35 10.52 22.46
N PRO A 5 -22.08 11.23 21.60
CA PRO A 5 -22.02 11.01 20.17
C PRO A 5 -20.65 11.43 19.62
N ILE A 6 -20.07 10.58 18.78
CA ILE A 6 -18.86 10.89 18.01
C ILE A 6 -19.21 12.07 17.08
N ASP A 7 -18.61 13.22 17.36
CA ASP A 7 -18.71 14.44 16.57
C ASP A 7 -17.96 14.25 15.23
N ASP A 8 -18.71 14.09 14.13
CA ASP A 8 -18.23 13.98 12.73
C ASP A 8 -17.85 15.34 12.14
N THR A 9 -17.23 16.21 12.94
CA THR A 9 -16.56 17.40 12.42
C THR A 9 -15.09 17.07 12.19
N GLY A 10 -14.80 16.57 10.99
CA GLY A 10 -13.43 16.42 10.49
C GLY A 10 -12.60 17.71 10.65
N PRO A 11 -11.27 17.62 10.58
CA PRO A 11 -10.36 18.69 11.02
C PRO A 11 -10.67 20.03 10.34
N THR A 12 -10.99 21.03 11.17
CA THR A 12 -11.22 22.41 10.75
C THR A 12 -9.89 23.11 10.46
N TRP A 13 -9.39 22.98 9.24
CA TRP A 13 -8.25 23.78 8.79
C TRP A 13 -8.65 25.25 8.65
N PRO A 14 -7.85 26.22 9.15
CA PRO A 14 -8.13 27.64 8.96
C PRO A 14 -7.93 28.01 7.48
N GLY A 15 -9.02 28.28 6.75
CA GLY A 15 -8.99 28.67 5.34
C GLY A 15 -10.25 28.33 4.54
N ALA A 16 -11.14 27.47 5.06
CA ALA A 16 -12.34 27.01 4.37
C ALA A 16 -13.56 27.96 4.49
N ARG A 17 -13.40 29.25 4.21
CA ARG A 17 -14.55 30.14 3.96
C ARG A 17 -14.44 30.79 2.59
N GLY A 18 -15.24 30.26 1.66
CA GLY A 18 -15.42 30.80 0.32
C GLY A 18 -16.16 29.81 -0.57
N ASP A 19 -17.49 29.78 -0.45
CA ASP A 19 -18.40 29.13 -1.39
C ASP A 19 -18.12 29.60 -2.82
N ARG A 20 -17.86 28.67 -3.75
CA ARG A 20 -18.45 28.68 -5.11
C ARG A 20 -18.35 27.30 -5.75
N GLY A 21 -19.52 26.68 -5.93
CA GLY A 21 -19.73 25.57 -6.87
C GLY A 21 -19.92 24.22 -6.18
N ARG A 22 -21.17 23.77 -6.11
CA ARG A 22 -21.51 22.39 -5.71
C ARG A 22 -20.98 21.40 -6.75
N ARG A 23 -19.67 21.10 -6.69
CA ARG A 23 -19.19 19.78 -7.11
C ARG A 23 -19.77 18.80 -6.10
N ASN A 24 -20.62 17.91 -6.60
CA ASN A 24 -21.07 16.74 -5.89
C ASN A 24 -19.84 15.87 -5.57
N TRP A 25 -19.16 16.17 -4.48
CA TRP A 25 -18.01 15.42 -3.94
C TRP A 25 -18.38 13.99 -3.51
N ARG A 26 -19.54 13.45 -3.99
CA ARG A 26 -20.09 12.11 -3.78
C ARG A 26 -18.98 11.21 -3.28
N THR A 27 -18.99 11.10 -1.96
CA THR A 27 -17.96 10.64 -1.07
C THR A 27 -17.18 9.52 -1.75
N VAL A 28 -16.01 9.83 -2.30
CA VAL A 28 -15.01 8.77 -2.42
C VAL A 28 -14.80 8.38 -0.97
N PRO A 29 -15.17 7.15 -0.54
CA PRO A 29 -14.99 6.78 0.85
C PRO A 29 -13.53 7.06 1.19
N ASP A 30 -13.30 7.78 2.29
CA ASP A 30 -11.95 8.15 2.71
C ASP A 30 -11.16 6.85 2.93
N ARG A 31 -10.38 6.48 1.91
CA ARG A 31 -9.55 5.29 1.90
C ARG A 31 -8.15 5.69 2.34
N TYR A 32 -7.94 5.61 3.64
CA TYR A 32 -6.62 5.75 4.25
C TYR A 32 -6.22 4.43 4.90
N ILE A 33 -4.91 4.27 5.09
CA ILE A 33 -4.35 3.19 5.88
C ILE A 33 -3.52 3.77 7.01
N HIS A 34 -3.52 3.09 8.15
CA HIS A 34 -2.55 3.35 9.21
C HIS A 34 -1.35 2.43 8.99
N ALA A 35 -0.16 3.00 9.03
CA ALA A 35 1.09 2.27 8.90
C ALA A 35 2.08 2.72 9.98
N SER A 36 2.99 1.83 10.34
CA SER A 36 4.02 2.11 11.35
C SER A 36 4.95 3.24 10.90
N ASN A 37 5.21 4.19 11.80
CA ASN A 37 6.21 5.24 11.59
C ASN A 37 7.60 4.67 11.35
N ARG A 38 7.90 3.45 11.82
CA ARG A 38 9.20 2.80 11.57
C ARG A 38 9.47 2.62 10.08
N LEU A 39 8.48 2.21 9.29
CA LEU A 39 8.63 2.09 7.82
C LEU A 39 8.96 3.45 7.20
N ARG A 40 8.27 4.51 7.65
CA ARG A 40 8.49 5.88 7.17
C ARG A 40 9.89 6.38 7.54
N GLU A 41 10.33 6.11 8.76
CA GLU A 41 11.58 6.61 9.35
C GLU A 41 12.81 5.79 8.97
N ASP A 42 12.65 4.54 8.54
CA ASP A 42 13.78 3.69 8.18
C ASP A 42 14.53 4.26 6.95
N THR A 43 15.74 4.76 7.18
CA THR A 43 16.61 5.34 6.16
C THR A 43 17.32 4.30 5.30
N ARG A 44 17.25 3.02 5.69
CA ARG A 44 17.78 1.90 4.91
C ARG A 44 16.92 1.60 3.69
N LEU A 45 15.66 2.05 3.68
CA LEU A 45 14.69 1.89 2.61
C LEU A 45 14.64 3.10 1.66
N SER A 46 14.72 2.83 0.37
CA SER A 46 14.43 3.79 -0.68
C SER A 46 12.97 4.24 -0.67
N HIS A 47 12.70 5.45 -1.19
CA HIS A 47 11.33 5.94 -1.36
C HIS A 47 10.50 5.04 -2.27
N ASN A 48 11.13 4.45 -3.29
CA ASN A 48 10.50 3.45 -4.15
C ASN A 48 10.05 2.21 -3.35
N ALA A 49 10.92 1.64 -2.51
CA ALA A 49 10.57 0.51 -1.65
C ALA A 49 9.39 0.84 -0.71
N LYS A 50 9.38 2.03 -0.10
CA LYS A 50 8.25 2.48 0.74
C LYS A 50 6.95 2.58 -0.06
N GLY A 51 7.01 3.13 -1.27
CA GLY A 51 5.85 3.21 -2.17
C GLY A 51 5.29 1.83 -2.53
N ILE A 52 6.16 0.87 -2.83
CA ILE A 52 5.76 -0.52 -3.11
C ILE A 52 5.10 -1.16 -1.89
N TRP A 53 5.64 -0.95 -0.69
CA TRP A 53 5.02 -1.44 0.54
C TRP A 53 3.58 -0.92 0.69
N PHE A 54 3.36 0.37 0.47
CA PHE A 54 2.02 0.97 0.54
C PHE A 54 1.08 0.44 -0.55
N ALA A 55 1.58 0.20 -1.76
CA ALA A 55 0.78 -0.40 -2.83
C ALA A 55 0.31 -1.81 -2.46
N ILE A 56 1.17 -2.60 -1.80
CA ILE A 56 0.81 -3.93 -1.31
C ILE A 56 -0.18 -3.83 -0.14
N ALA A 57 0.04 -2.92 0.80
CA ALA A 57 -0.79 -2.75 2.01
C ALA A 57 -2.22 -2.28 1.70
N THR A 58 -2.39 -1.54 0.59
CA THR A 58 -3.67 -0.99 0.14
C THR A 58 -4.34 -1.84 -0.95
N GLY A 59 -3.65 -2.89 -1.42
CA GLY A 59 -4.14 -3.79 -2.45
C GLY A 59 -5.44 -4.50 -2.03
N THR A 60 -6.23 -4.92 -3.00
CA THR A 60 -7.38 -5.80 -2.74
C THR A 60 -6.90 -7.24 -2.54
N ASP A 61 -7.60 -8.00 -1.71
CA ASP A 61 -7.26 -9.40 -1.40
C ASP A 61 -7.20 -10.30 -2.65
N ASP A 62 -7.95 -9.95 -3.70
CA ASP A 62 -8.01 -10.71 -4.95
C ASP A 62 -6.80 -10.50 -5.87
N THR A 63 -5.94 -9.52 -5.57
CA THR A 63 -4.84 -9.14 -6.45
C THR A 63 -3.53 -9.83 -6.04
N PRO A 64 -2.93 -10.67 -6.90
CA PRO A 64 -1.68 -11.34 -6.56
C PRO A 64 -0.53 -10.35 -6.36
N VAL A 65 0.14 -10.45 -5.22
CA VAL A 65 1.29 -9.61 -4.88
C VAL A 65 2.54 -10.19 -5.56
N THR A 66 2.71 -9.91 -6.86
CA THR A 66 3.86 -10.38 -7.65
C THR A 66 4.59 -9.20 -8.28
N ILE A 67 5.88 -9.37 -8.62
CA ILE A 67 6.67 -8.30 -9.29
C ILE A 67 6.01 -7.83 -10.58
N ASN A 68 5.45 -8.75 -11.38
CA ASN A 68 4.82 -8.40 -12.65
C ASN A 68 3.57 -7.56 -12.41
N ASN A 69 2.67 -8.04 -11.54
CA ASN A 69 1.45 -7.30 -11.23
C ASN A 69 1.74 -5.92 -10.63
N LEU A 70 2.71 -5.80 -9.73
CA LEU A 70 3.14 -4.52 -9.17
C LEU A 70 3.73 -3.59 -10.24
N ALA A 71 4.49 -4.13 -11.18
CA ALA A 71 5.05 -3.36 -12.28
C ALA A 71 3.99 -2.91 -13.30
N ASP A 72 2.98 -3.74 -13.57
CA ASP A 72 1.88 -3.41 -14.48
C ASP A 72 1.01 -2.25 -13.95
N HIS A 73 1.01 -2.04 -12.64
CA HIS A 73 0.29 -0.95 -11.96
C HIS A 73 1.20 0.23 -11.55
N SER A 74 2.47 0.26 -12.00
CA SER A 74 3.42 1.33 -11.67
C SER A 74 4.07 1.92 -12.92
N ALA A 75 4.40 3.22 -12.86
CA ALA A 75 5.17 3.90 -13.90
C ALA A 75 6.68 3.55 -13.86
N ASP A 76 7.19 3.04 -12.74
CA ASP A 76 8.62 2.82 -12.51
C ASP A 76 9.18 1.58 -13.23
N GLY A 77 8.29 0.75 -13.77
CA GLY A 77 8.64 -0.45 -14.53
C GLY A 77 9.25 -1.57 -13.68
N ARG A 78 9.47 -2.72 -14.34
CA ARG A 78 9.78 -3.98 -13.65
C ARG A 78 11.09 -3.98 -12.87
N HIS A 79 12.12 -3.28 -13.36
CA HIS A 79 13.43 -3.23 -12.69
C HIS A 79 13.37 -2.48 -11.36
N ALA A 80 12.71 -1.31 -11.34
CA ALA A 80 12.53 -0.53 -10.13
C ALA A 80 11.69 -1.30 -9.10
N VAL A 81 10.59 -1.93 -9.53
CA VAL A 81 9.75 -2.77 -8.66
C VAL A 81 10.54 -3.93 -8.08
N SER A 82 11.29 -4.67 -8.91
CA SER A 82 12.12 -5.78 -8.46
C SER A 82 13.16 -5.34 -7.43
N SER A 83 13.83 -4.20 -7.67
CA SER A 83 14.80 -3.64 -6.74
C SER A 83 14.16 -3.29 -5.39
N GLY A 84 13.01 -2.61 -5.40
CA GLY A 84 12.32 -2.23 -4.16
C GLY A 84 11.80 -3.44 -3.38
N VAL A 85 11.26 -4.46 -4.06
CA VAL A 85 10.84 -5.72 -3.40
C VAL A 85 12.03 -6.43 -2.74
N ASN A 86 13.20 -6.49 -3.41
CA ASN A 86 14.41 -7.08 -2.83
C ASN A 86 14.89 -6.31 -1.60
N GLU A 87 14.78 -4.99 -1.61
CA GLU A 87 15.11 -4.14 -0.48
C GLU A 87 14.20 -4.41 0.72
N LEU A 88 12.89 -4.50 0.49
CA LEU A 88 11.91 -4.83 1.54
C LEU A 88 12.14 -6.24 2.12
N LEU A 89 12.46 -7.23 1.29
CA LEU A 89 12.82 -8.58 1.75
C LEU A 89 14.09 -8.55 2.61
N ARG A 90 15.11 -7.80 2.17
CA ARG A 90 16.40 -7.68 2.88
C ARG A 90 16.24 -7.10 4.28
N TYR A 91 15.36 -6.12 4.45
CA TYR A 91 15.13 -5.46 5.74
C TYR A 91 13.94 -6.01 6.52
N GLY A 92 13.32 -7.11 6.04
CA GLY A 92 12.29 -7.85 6.77
C GLY A 92 10.89 -7.25 6.70
N TYR A 93 10.64 -6.30 5.79
CA TYR A 93 9.31 -5.71 5.59
C TYR A 93 8.41 -6.54 4.67
N LEU A 94 9.00 -7.48 3.93
CA LEU A 94 8.28 -8.50 3.17
C LEU A 94 8.82 -9.89 3.48
N THR A 95 7.97 -10.88 3.30
CA THR A 95 8.34 -12.29 3.17
C THR A 95 7.93 -12.81 1.81
N ARG A 96 8.57 -13.90 1.38
CA ARG A 96 8.30 -14.56 0.11
C ARG A 96 7.61 -15.88 0.37
N SER A 97 6.53 -16.17 -0.35
CA SER A 97 5.88 -17.47 -0.29
C SER A 97 6.85 -18.59 -0.70
N THR A 98 6.89 -19.66 0.10
CA THR A 98 7.74 -20.85 -0.14
C THR A 98 7.30 -21.60 -1.40
N THR A 99 6.02 -21.51 -1.75
CA THR A 99 5.42 -22.18 -2.92
C THR A 99 5.19 -21.16 -4.04
N ARG A 100 5.66 -21.49 -5.25
CA ARG A 100 5.31 -20.73 -6.46
C ARG A 100 3.90 -21.09 -6.89
N THR A 101 3.01 -20.11 -7.11
CA THR A 101 1.65 -20.35 -7.58
C THR A 101 1.66 -20.89 -9.01
N ARG A 102 1.43 -22.20 -9.19
CA ARG A 102 1.40 -22.81 -10.54
C ARG A 102 0.32 -22.12 -11.38
N ASN A 103 0.69 -21.69 -12.59
CA ASN A 103 -0.33 -21.27 -13.54
C ASN A 103 -1.18 -22.49 -13.95
N THR A 104 -2.36 -22.24 -14.52
CA THR A 104 -3.25 -23.28 -15.06
C THR A 104 -2.63 -24.15 -16.17
N ARG A 105 -1.44 -23.78 -16.66
CA ARG A 105 -0.66 -24.48 -17.70
C ARG A 105 0.55 -25.24 -17.13
N GLY A 106 0.69 -25.37 -15.81
CA GLY A 106 1.74 -26.17 -15.17
C GLY A 106 3.14 -25.55 -15.16
N HIS A 107 3.32 -24.29 -15.54
CA HIS A 107 4.62 -23.61 -15.46
C HIS A 107 4.94 -23.24 -14.00
N LEU A 108 6.24 -23.21 -13.64
CA LEU A 108 6.68 -22.69 -12.35
C LEU A 108 6.13 -21.26 -12.17
N GLY A 109 5.38 -21.07 -11.10
CA GLY A 109 4.69 -19.83 -10.78
C GLY A 109 5.56 -18.62 -10.47
N THR A 110 4.89 -17.48 -10.33
CA THR A 110 5.43 -16.29 -9.69
C THR A 110 5.53 -16.50 -8.18
N TYR A 111 6.37 -15.68 -7.52
CA TYR A 111 6.36 -15.60 -6.07
C TYR A 111 5.36 -14.55 -5.63
N GLU A 112 4.62 -14.90 -4.58
CA GLU A 112 3.79 -13.98 -3.83
C GLU A 112 4.57 -13.45 -2.62
N TYR A 113 4.25 -12.23 -2.23
CA TYR A 113 4.88 -11.55 -1.10
C TYR A 113 3.84 -11.13 -0.07
N SER A 114 4.21 -11.18 1.20
CA SER A 114 3.35 -10.81 2.33
C SER A 114 4.04 -9.79 3.22
N ILE A 115 3.28 -8.80 3.69
CA ILE A 115 3.77 -7.70 4.53
C ILE A 115 4.09 -8.16 5.95
N ILE A 116 5.19 -7.62 6.48
CA ILE A 116 5.46 -7.55 7.92
C ILE A 116 5.49 -6.06 8.31
N GLU A 117 4.61 -5.65 9.23
CA GLU A 117 4.54 -4.25 9.68
C GLU A 117 5.67 -3.86 10.64
N THR A 118 6.21 -4.85 11.36
CA THR A 118 7.30 -4.66 12.33
C THR A 118 8.31 -5.79 12.15
N PRO A 119 9.42 -5.54 11.43
CA PRO A 119 10.50 -6.51 11.26
C PRO A 119 11.23 -6.86 12.55
#